data_AF-A0A1G0LVA5-F1
#
_entry.id   AF-A0A1G0LVA5-F1
#
_cell.length_a   1.000
_cell.length_b   1.000
_cell.length_c   1.000
_cell.angle_alpha   90.00
_cell.angle_beta   90.00
_cell.angle_gamma   90.00
#
_symmetry.space_group_name_H-M   'P 1'
#
loop_
_entity.id
_entity.type
_entity.pdbx_description
1 polymer ?
#
loop_
_entity_poly.entity_id
_entity_poly.type
_entity_poly.pdbx_seq_one_letter_code
_entity_poly.pdbx_strand_id
1 'polypeptide(L)'
;MPVTLKLSKEFYDRLGKEVVDDFVNSLNAIDTSYRQEFRELFAAHFGRLEARLDAMEARLLGVDSRLERKVDSEVFESRLAGLESRLDGKLAELKAELLRWIFLFWVGTMGTVLAIVKL
;
A
#
# COMPACT_ATOMS: atom_id res chain seq x y z
N MET A 1 41.65 16.81 -7.50
CA MET A 1 42.36 17.83 -8.28
C MET A 1 42.06 19.19 -7.67
N PRO A 2 43.07 19.98 -7.27
CA PRO A 2 42.86 21.31 -6.71
C PRO A 2 42.26 22.25 -7.77
N VAL A 3 41.37 23.14 -7.36
CA VAL A 3 40.86 24.20 -8.23
C VAL A 3 41.91 25.30 -8.26
N THR A 4 42.79 25.28 -9.26
CA THR A 4 43.76 26.36 -9.46
C THR A 4 43.04 27.63 -9.87
N LEU A 5 42.57 28.40 -8.88
CA LEU A 5 42.12 29.78 -9.04
C LEU A 5 43.29 30.62 -9.54
N LYS A 6 43.26 30.99 -10.82
CA LYS A 6 44.22 31.92 -11.40
C LYS A 6 43.71 33.34 -11.21
N LEU A 7 44.35 34.07 -10.29
CA LEU A 7 44.08 35.49 -10.06
C LEU A 7 44.81 36.36 -11.09
N SER A 8 44.30 37.56 -11.33
CA SER A 8 44.85 38.48 -12.34
C SER A 8 46.21 39.02 -11.91
N LYS A 9 47.07 39.33 -12.89
CA LYS A 9 48.42 39.88 -12.65
C LYS A 9 48.38 41.18 -11.81
N GLU A 10 47.37 42.00 -12.04
CA GLU A 10 47.14 43.26 -11.33
C GLU A 10 46.88 43.05 -9.83
N PHE A 11 46.34 41.88 -9.45
CA PHE A 11 46.13 41.49 -8.05
C PHE A 11 47.46 41.16 -7.36
N TYR A 12 48.36 40.45 -8.06
CA TYR A 12 49.72 40.18 -7.57
C TYR A 12 50.55 41.46 -7.44
N ASP A 13 50.43 42.38 -8.41
CA ASP A 13 51.18 43.63 -8.41
C ASP A 13 50.76 44.58 -7.27
N ARG A 14 49.48 44.55 -6.85
CA ARG A 14 48.96 45.40 -5.76
C ARG A 14 49.11 44.81 -4.36
N LEU A 15 48.91 43.50 -4.19
CA LEU A 15 48.89 42.85 -2.87
C LEU A 15 50.21 42.14 -2.52
N GLY A 16 51.08 41.93 -3.51
CA GLY A 16 52.29 41.17 -3.35
C GLY A 16 52.04 39.67 -3.48
N LYS A 17 53.06 38.95 -3.97
CA LYS A 17 52.96 37.53 -4.29
C LYS A 17 52.63 36.65 -3.08
N GLU A 18 53.23 36.95 -1.93
CA GLU A 18 53.07 36.17 -0.70
C GLU A 18 51.62 36.17 -0.18
N VAL A 19 50.99 37.35 -0.13
CA VAL A 19 49.60 37.51 0.31
C VAL A 19 48.64 36.79 -0.64
N VAL A 20 48.90 36.85 -1.95
CA VAL A 20 48.07 36.18 -2.95
C VAL A 20 48.22 34.67 -2.91
N ASP A 21 49.44 34.16 -2.71
CA ASP A 21 49.70 32.73 -2.56
C ASP A 21 49.00 32.17 -1.30
N ASP A 22 49.05 32.87 -0.17
CA ASP A 22 48.35 32.50 1.07
C ASP A 22 46.81 32.49 0.90
N PHE A 23 46.28 33.46 0.17
CA PHE A 23 44.85 33.53 -0.14
C PHE A 23 44.40 32.35 -1.01
N VAL A 24 45.17 32.02 -2.06
CA VAL A 24 44.89 30.88 -2.94
C VAL A 24 44.98 29.57 -2.16
N ASN A 25 45.96 29.42 -1.25
CA ASN A 25 46.09 28.24 -0.40
C ASN A 25 44.89 28.10 0.54
N SER A 26 44.44 29.19 1.14
CA SER A 26 43.25 29.22 2.00
C SER A 26 41.97 28.84 1.24
N LEU A 27 41.78 29.36 0.02
CA LEU A 27 40.64 29.00 -0.82
C LEU A 27 40.68 27.54 -1.28
N ASN A 28 41.86 27.00 -1.60
CA ASN A 28 42.02 25.58 -1.94
C ASN A 28 41.69 24.67 -0.76
N ALA A 29 42.06 25.07 0.47
CA ALA A 29 41.71 24.33 1.67
C ALA A 29 40.18 24.32 1.91
N ILE A 30 39.52 25.47 1.72
CA ILE A 30 38.06 25.59 1.85
C ILE A 30 37.34 24.75 0.79
N ASP A 31 37.74 24.81 -0.50
CA ASP A 31 37.13 24.00 -1.56
C ASP A 31 37.27 22.50 -1.27
N THR A 32 38.44 22.08 -0.77
CA THR A 32 38.70 20.68 -0.42
C THR A 32 37.79 20.24 0.73
N SER A 33 37.70 21.03 1.80
CA SER A 33 36.81 20.73 2.95
C SER A 33 35.35 20.66 2.50
N TYR A 34 34.89 21.65 1.75
CA TYR A 34 33.50 21.70 1.29
C TYR A 34 33.14 20.53 0.39
N ARG A 35 34.02 20.15 -0.55
CA ARG A 35 33.82 18.97 -1.41
C ARG A 35 33.76 17.68 -0.61
N GLN A 36 34.55 17.57 0.45
CA GLN A 36 34.56 16.42 1.33
C GLN A 36 33.26 16.35 2.14
N GLU A 37 32.90 17.42 2.86
CA GLU A 37 31.66 17.52 3.62
C GLU A 37 30.42 17.27 2.74
N PHE A 38 30.42 17.84 1.53
CA PHE A 38 29.37 17.60 0.54
C PHE A 38 29.28 16.11 0.21
N ARG A 39 30.38 15.44 -0.14
CA ARG A 39 30.34 14.00 -0.43
C ARG A 39 29.86 13.18 0.76
N GLU A 40 30.28 13.50 1.97
CA GLU A 40 29.88 12.79 3.19
C GLU A 40 28.38 12.93 3.44
N LEU A 41 27.85 14.17 3.36
CA LEU A 41 26.42 14.43 3.48
C LEU A 41 25.63 13.71 2.39
N PHE A 42 26.06 13.81 1.14
CA PHE A 42 25.40 13.15 0.02
C PHE A 42 25.39 11.62 0.17
N ALA A 43 26.52 11.02 0.54
CA ALA A 43 26.60 9.58 0.79
C ALA A 43 25.67 9.14 1.93
N ALA A 44 25.63 9.90 3.03
CA ALA A 44 24.74 9.61 4.14
C ALA A 44 23.25 9.74 3.76
N HIS A 45 22.90 10.78 2.99
CA HIS A 45 21.54 11.02 2.53
C HIS A 45 21.08 9.95 1.53
N PHE A 46 21.91 9.62 0.54
CA PHE A 46 21.59 8.60 -0.45
C PHE A 46 21.50 7.21 0.19
N GLY A 47 22.44 6.84 1.07
CA GLY A 47 22.37 5.56 1.79
C GLY A 47 21.09 5.43 2.64
N ARG A 48 20.63 6.53 3.26
CA ARG A 48 19.35 6.53 3.99
C ARG A 48 18.14 6.44 3.06
N LEU A 49 18.20 7.06 1.88
CA LEU A 49 17.14 6.99 0.88
C LEU A 49 17.01 5.56 0.34
N GLU A 50 18.13 4.94 -0.01
CA GLU A 50 18.22 3.56 -0.49
C GLU A 50 17.66 2.59 0.54
N ALA A 51 18.09 2.69 1.80
CA ALA A 51 17.52 1.89 2.88
C ALA A 51 16.00 2.08 3.08
N ARG A 52 15.47 3.28 2.81
CA ARG A 52 14.02 3.54 2.84
C ARG A 52 13.30 2.91 1.65
N LEU A 53 13.91 2.92 0.46
CA LEU A 53 13.37 2.29 -0.73
C LEU A 53 13.31 0.77 -0.55
N ASP A 54 14.40 0.15 -0.07
CA ASP A 54 14.43 -1.28 0.23
C ASP A 54 13.36 -1.68 1.25
N ALA A 55 13.20 -0.88 2.31
CA ALA A 55 12.15 -1.12 3.31
C ALA A 55 10.74 -0.96 2.74
N MET A 56 10.53 -0.06 1.78
CA MET A 56 9.26 0.12 1.10
C MET A 56 8.97 -1.04 0.14
N GLU A 57 9.95 -1.50 -0.62
CA GLU A 57 9.85 -2.67 -1.50
C GLU A 57 9.50 -3.93 -0.70
N ALA A 58 10.20 -4.19 0.40
CA ALA A 58 9.89 -5.30 1.30
C ALA A 58 8.46 -5.23 1.87
N ARG A 59 7.98 -4.02 2.19
CA ARG A 59 6.59 -3.81 2.62
C ARG A 59 5.59 -4.09 1.51
N LEU A 60 5.86 -3.68 0.28
CA LEU A 60 4.99 -3.92 -0.87
C LEU A 60 4.85 -5.43 -1.14
N LEU A 61 5.97 -6.16 -1.18
CA LEU A 61 5.97 -7.63 -1.28
C LEU A 61 5.20 -8.30 -0.14
N GLY A 62 5.34 -7.77 1.08
CA GLY A 62 4.59 -8.23 2.25
C GLY A 62 3.08 -7.93 2.19
N VAL A 63 2.66 -6.85 1.51
CA VAL A 63 1.25 -6.54 1.27
C VAL A 63 0.67 -7.44 0.21
N ASP A 64 1.41 -7.67 -0.88
CA ASP A 64 0.97 -8.49 -2.01
C ASP A 64 0.69 -9.93 -1.57
N SER A 65 1.65 -10.55 -0.85
CA SER A 65 1.48 -11.89 -0.27
C SER A 65 0.33 -12.00 0.75
N ARG A 66 0.01 -10.92 1.47
CA ARG A 66 -1.17 -10.89 2.37
C ARG A 66 -2.46 -10.77 1.60
N LEU A 67 -2.46 -10.07 0.47
CA LEU A 67 -3.62 -9.89 -0.38
C LEU A 67 -3.94 -11.21 -1.10
N GLU A 68 -2.93 -11.86 -1.69
CA GLU A 68 -3.05 -13.20 -2.27
C GLU A 68 -3.66 -14.18 -1.26
N ARG A 69 -3.11 -14.27 -0.03
CA ARG A 69 -3.68 -15.14 1.01
C ARG A 69 -5.12 -14.84 1.41
N LYS A 70 -5.57 -13.58 1.31
CA LYS A 70 -6.96 -13.21 1.63
C LYS A 70 -7.90 -13.56 0.48
N VAL A 71 -7.44 -13.37 -0.76
CA VAL A 71 -8.21 -13.67 -1.96
C VAL A 71 -8.31 -15.17 -2.17
N ASP A 72 -7.22 -15.92 -1.99
CA ASP A 72 -7.17 -17.39 -2.05
C ASP A 72 -7.68 -18.06 -0.77
N SER A 73 -8.31 -17.32 0.15
CA SER A 73 -8.80 -17.97 1.35
C SER A 73 -9.94 -18.93 0.99
N GLU A 74 -9.66 -20.23 1.03
CA GLU A 74 -10.66 -21.31 1.07
C GLU A 74 -11.75 -21.05 2.15
N VAL A 75 -11.43 -20.19 3.13
CA VAL A 75 -12.37 -19.65 4.12
C VAL A 75 -13.47 -18.80 3.48
N PHE A 76 -13.16 -17.99 2.47
CA PHE A 76 -14.17 -17.21 1.75
C PHE A 76 -15.09 -18.11 0.93
N GLU A 77 -14.53 -19.07 0.18
CA GLU A 77 -15.32 -20.03 -0.59
C GLU A 77 -16.18 -20.92 0.32
N SER A 78 -15.63 -21.46 1.41
CA SER A 78 -16.39 -22.27 2.37
C SER A 78 -17.48 -21.46 3.09
N ARG A 79 -17.25 -20.18 3.37
CA ARG A 79 -18.29 -19.28 3.90
C ARG A 79 -19.41 -19.04 2.90
N LEU A 80 -19.08 -18.85 1.61
CA LEU A 80 -20.07 -18.68 0.55
C LEU A 80 -20.89 -19.96 0.36
N ALA A 81 -20.24 -21.12 0.24
CA ALA A 81 -20.92 -22.40 0.14
C ALA A 81 -21.82 -22.68 1.36
N GLY A 82 -21.36 -22.33 2.57
CA GLY A 82 -22.15 -22.44 3.78
C GLY A 82 -23.36 -21.49 3.83
N LEU A 83 -23.24 -20.29 3.26
CA LEU A 83 -24.36 -19.34 3.13
C LEU A 83 -25.38 -19.84 2.12
N GLU A 84 -24.93 -20.34 0.97
CA GLU A 84 -25.78 -20.90 -0.08
C GLU A 84 -26.60 -22.08 0.45
N SER A 85 -25.95 -23.04 1.11
CA SER A 85 -26.63 -24.17 1.75
C SER A 85 -27.67 -23.75 2.79
N ARG A 86 -27.38 -22.70 3.58
CA ARG A 86 -28.33 -22.15 4.56
C ARG A 86 -29.53 -21.47 3.91
N LEU A 87 -29.32 -20.77 2.79
CA LEU A 87 -30.39 -20.14 2.04
C LEU A 87 -31.30 -21.20 1.40
N ASP A 88 -30.72 -22.22 0.78
CA ASP A 88 -31.47 -23.34 0.21
C ASP A 88 -32.32 -24.05 1.27
N GLY A 89 -31.74 -24.30 2.45
CA GLY A 89 -32.46 -24.90 3.57
C GLY A 89 -33.65 -24.05 4.02
N LYS A 90 -33.46 -22.74 4.20
CA LYS A 90 -34.55 -21.81 4.58
C LYS A 90 -35.62 -21.70 3.51
N LEU A 91 -35.24 -21.67 2.24
CA LEU A 91 -36.20 -21.63 1.13
C LEU A 91 -37.01 -22.93 1.04
N ALA A 92 -36.37 -24.08 1.26
CA ALA A 92 -37.06 -25.36 1.31
C ALA A 92 -38.05 -25.42 2.48
N GLU A 93 -37.65 -24.93 3.66
CA GLU A 93 -38.51 -24.85 4.85
C GLU A 93 -39.72 -23.94 4.62
N LEU A 94 -39.51 -22.71 4.15
CA LEU A 94 -40.59 -21.77 3.83
C LEU A 94 -41.53 -22.33 2.76
N LYS A 95 -40.99 -22.99 1.74
CA LYS A 95 -41.79 -23.65 0.70
C LYS A 95 -42.65 -24.77 1.28
N ALA A 96 -42.09 -25.60 2.15
CA ALA A 96 -42.82 -26.69 2.80
C ALA A 96 -43.93 -26.15 3.73
N GLU A 97 -43.64 -25.11 4.50
CA GLU A 97 -44.62 -24.46 5.37
C GLU A 97 -45.74 -23.81 4.55
N LEU A 98 -45.41 -23.12 3.46
CA LEU A 98 -46.39 -22.54 2.56
C LEU A 98 -47.29 -23.61 1.93
N LEU A 99 -46.73 -24.74 1.49
CA LEU A 99 -47.50 -25.86 0.95
C LEU A 99 -48.45 -26.44 2.01
N ARG A 100 -47.99 -26.57 3.26
CA ARG A 100 -48.83 -27.03 4.37
C ARG A 100 -50.02 -26.09 4.61
N TRP A 101 -49.77 -24.78 4.63
CA TRP A 101 -50.84 -23.79 4.79
C TRP A 101 -51.81 -23.76 3.62
N ILE A 102 -51.31 -23.83 2.39
CA ILE A 102 -52.14 -23.95 1.17
C ILE A 102 -53.02 -25.19 1.26
N PHE A 103 -52.48 -26.33 1.66
CA PHE A 103 -53.25 -27.57 1.80
C PHE A 103 -54.34 -27.46 2.87
N LEU A 104 -54.00 -26.94 4.05
CA LEU A 104 -54.97 -26.71 5.14
C LEU A 104 -56.09 -25.76 4.69
N PHE A 105 -55.71 -24.69 4.00
CA PHE A 105 -56.66 -23.74 3.41
C PHE A 105 -57.60 -24.45 2.44
N TRP A 106 -57.09 -25.19 1.47
CA TRP A 106 -57.90 -25.90 0.48
C TRP A 106 -58.86 -26.93 1.09
N VAL A 107 -58.39 -27.71 2.07
CA VAL A 107 -59.25 -28.67 2.80
C VAL A 107 -60.37 -27.96 3.55
N GLY A 108 -60.07 -26.85 4.22
CA GLY A 108 -61.06 -26.01 4.89
C GLY A 108 -62.10 -25.45 3.91
N THR A 109 -61.67 -24.90 2.77
CA THR A 109 -62.56 -24.38 1.74
C THR A 109 -63.46 -25.47 1.15
N MET A 110 -62.90 -26.64 0.83
CA MET A 110 -63.67 -27.80 0.32
C MET A 110 -64.71 -28.28 1.34
N GLY A 111 -64.36 -28.33 2.62
CA GLY A 111 -65.30 -28.67 3.70
C GLY A 111 -66.48 -27.71 3.77
N THR A 112 -66.22 -26.40 3.69
CA THR A 112 -67.27 -25.36 3.68
C THR A 112 -68.18 -25.47 2.45
N VAL A 113 -67.61 -25.63 1.25
CA VAL A 113 -68.40 -25.78 0.02
C VAL A 113 -69.29 -27.02 0.08
N LEU A 114 -68.78 -28.17 0.54
CA LEU A 114 -69.57 -29.39 0.70
C LEU A 114 -70.67 -29.25 1.76
N ALA A 115 -70.43 -28.50 2.84
CA ALA A 115 -71.44 -28.22 3.85
C ALA A 115 -72.57 -27.34 3.29
N ILE A 116 -72.24 -26.35 2.45
CA ILE A 116 -73.22 -25.47 1.80
C ILE A 116 -74.06 -26.26 0.77
N VAL A 117 -73.46 -27.15 -0.01
CA VAL A 117 -74.17 -27.95 -1.03
C VAL A 117 -75.11 -29.00 -0.40
N LYS A 118 -74.86 -29.43 0.84
CA LYS A 118 -75.70 -30.39 1.57
C LYS A 118 -76.81 -29.74 2.42
N LEU A 119 -76.84 -28.41 2.53
CA LEU A 119 -77.89 -27.64 3.21
C LEU A 119 -78.99 -27.26 2.21
#